data_AF-A0A937SDL0-F1
#
_entry.id   AF-A0A937SDL0-F1
#
_cell.length_a   1.000
_cell.length_b   1.000
_cell.length_c   1.000
_cell.angle_alpha   90.00
_cell.angle_beta   90.00
_cell.angle_gamma   90.00
#
_symmetry.space_group_name_H-M   'P 1'
#
loop_
_entity.id
_entity.type
_entity.pdbx_description
1 polymer ?
#
loop_
_entity_poly.entity_id
_entity_poly.type
_entity_poly.pdbx_seq_one_letter_code
_entity_poly.pdbx_strand_id
1 'polypeptide(L)' 'MNTLDQVLEKALQLSYEQQEILIKILQNRHHESRRAEMAADAQQSLADFRAGKFRPQSARYVITELCQCLDKSKA' A
#
# COMPACT_ATOMS: atom_id res chain seq x y z
N MET A 1 -2.21 18.78 -18.04
CA MET A 1 -1.30 18.21 -17.03
C MET A 1 -1.02 19.33 -16.05
N ASN A 2 -1.51 19.26 -14.81
CA ASN A 2 -1.10 20.23 -13.79
C ASN A 2 0.23 19.77 -13.22
N THR A 3 1.19 20.67 -13.05
CA THR A 3 2.42 20.38 -12.31
C THR A 3 2.13 20.36 -10.82
N LEU A 4 2.96 19.68 -10.03
CA LEU A 4 2.83 19.66 -8.57
C LEU A 4 2.78 21.09 -7.99
N ASP A 5 3.62 21.98 -8.52
CA ASP A 5 3.67 23.38 -8.10
C ASP A 5 2.34 24.12 -8.31
N GLN A 6 1.68 23.91 -9.47
CA GLN A 6 0.38 24.52 -9.75
C GLN A 6 -0.74 24.00 -8.83
N VAL A 7 -0.64 22.73 -8.39
CA VAL A 7 -1.60 22.16 -7.44
C VAL A 7 -1.37 22.72 -6.03
N LEU A 8 -0.11 22.88 -5.63
CA LEU A 8 0.27 23.49 -4.36
C LEU A 8 -0.16 24.96 -4.28
N GLU A 9 0.09 25.76 -5.32
CA GLU A 9 -0.35 27.15 -5.37
C GLU A 9 -1.86 27.29 -5.20
N LYS A 10 -2.64 26.42 -5.85
CA LYS A 10 -4.10 26.41 -5.70
C LYS A 10 -4.55 25.93 -4.32
N ALA A 11 -3.86 24.97 -3.73
CA ALA A 11 -4.15 24.54 -2.37
C ALA A 11 -3.88 25.67 -1.36
N LEU A 12 -2.83 26.47 -1.57
CA LEU A 12 -2.49 27.62 -0.73
C LEU A 12 -3.49 28.79 -0.84
N GLN A 13 -4.28 28.86 -1.92
CA GLN A 13 -5.36 29.85 -2.06
C GLN A 13 -6.60 29.53 -1.21
N LEU A 14 -6.71 28.32 -0.67
CA LEU A 14 -7.79 27.94 0.24
C LEU A 14 -7.61 28.59 1.62
N SER A 15 -8.71 28.73 2.38
CA SER A 15 -8.60 29.14 3.78
C SER A 15 -7.84 28.09 4.59
N TYR A 16 -7.25 28.48 5.73
CA TYR A 16 -6.53 27.55 6.60
C TYR A 16 -7.37 26.31 6.96
N GLU A 17 -8.65 26.50 7.30
CA GLU A 17 -9.57 25.41 7.60
C GLU A 17 -9.80 24.48 6.40
N GLN A 18 -9.94 25.05 5.19
CA GLN A 18 -10.09 24.28 3.96
C GLN A 18 -8.81 23.52 3.59
N GLN A 19 -7.63 24.08 3.87
CA GLN A 19 -6.34 23.40 3.70
C GLN A 19 -6.24 22.16 4.62
N GLU A 20 -6.61 22.30 5.89
CA GLU A 20 -6.64 21.18 6.84
C GLU A 20 -7.59 20.07 6.41
N ILE A 21 -8.78 20.43 5.89
CA ILE A 21 -9.73 19.47 5.34
C ILE A 21 -9.15 18.78 4.10
N LEU A 22 -8.51 19.53 3.20
CA LEU A 22 -7.88 18.98 1.99
C LEU A 22 -6.80 17.95 2.34
N ILE A 23 -5.94 18.26 3.32
CA ILE A 23 -4.90 17.34 3.79
C ILE A 23 -5.52 16.03 4.28
N LYS A 24 -6.56 16.10 5.13
CA LYS A 24 -7.26 14.92 5.64
C LYS A 24 -7.90 14.09 4.52
N ILE A 25 -8.53 14.74 3.54
CA ILE A 25 -9.12 14.06 2.39
C ILE A 25 -8.04 13.30 1.60
N LEU A 26 -6.90 13.94 1.31
CA LEU A 26 -5.83 13.33 0.54
C LEU A 26 -5.20 12.14 1.29
N GLN A 27 -4.96 12.28 2.59
CA GLN A 27 -4.47 11.19 3.44
C GLN A 27 -5.44 10.00 3.42
N ASN A 28 -6.74 10.24 3.62
CA ASN A 28 -7.74 9.19 3.61
C ASN A 28 -7.82 8.47 2.26
N ARG A 29 -7.77 9.21 1.15
CA ARG A 29 -7.76 8.63 -0.19
C ARG A 29 -6.50 7.78 -0.44
N HIS A 30 -5.34 8.25 0.02
CA HIS A 30 -4.11 7.49 -0.10
C HIS A 30 -4.17 6.17 0.71
N HIS A 31 -4.72 6.23 1.93
CA HIS A 31 -4.95 5.03 2.73
C HIS A 31 -5.95 4.07 2.09
N GLU A 32 -7.04 4.58 1.52
CA GLU A 32 -8.03 3.76 0.82
C GLU A 32 -7.43 3.08 -0.42
N SER A 33 -6.64 3.82 -1.20
CA SER A 33 -5.94 3.26 -2.37
C SER A 33 -5.00 2.12 -1.97
N ARG A 34 -4.21 2.31 -0.90
CA ARG A 34 -3.34 1.27 -0.35
C ARG A 34 -4.12 0.05 0.14
N ARG A 35 -5.26 0.27 0.81
CA ARG A 35 -6.13 -0.84 1.26
C ARG A 35 -6.73 -1.60 0.07
N ALA A 36 -7.15 -0.90 -0.98
CA ALA A 36 -7.70 -1.51 -2.17
C ALA A 36 -6.67 -2.38 -2.90
N GLU A 37 -5.43 -1.89 -3.04
CA GLU A 37 -4.30 -2.65 -3.58
C GLU A 37 -4.05 -3.93 -2.75
N MET A 38 -3.91 -3.80 -1.43
CA MET A 38 -3.72 -4.94 -0.53
C MET A 38 -4.87 -5.95 -0.62
N ALA A 39 -6.11 -5.48 -0.76
CA ALA A 39 -7.27 -6.35 -0.88
C ALA A 39 -7.27 -7.11 -2.21
N ALA A 40 -6.91 -6.44 -3.31
CA ALA A 40 -6.76 -7.08 -4.62
C ALA A 40 -5.68 -8.16 -4.60
N ASP A 41 -4.51 -7.85 -4.03
CA ASP A 41 -3.40 -8.80 -3.88
C ASP A 41 -3.78 -10.01 -3.03
N ALA A 42 -4.49 -9.79 -1.92
CA ALA A 42 -4.97 -10.86 -1.06
C ALA A 42 -6.01 -11.76 -1.77
N GLN A 43 -6.93 -11.17 -2.53
CA GLN A 43 -7.92 -11.91 -3.32
C GLN A 43 -7.24 -12.75 -4.40
N GLN A 44 -6.27 -12.17 -5.11
CA GLN A 44 -5.49 -12.88 -6.13
C GLN A 44 -4.70 -14.04 -5.51
N SER A 45 -4.02 -13.80 -4.40
CA SER A 45 -3.28 -14.84 -3.66
C SER A 45 -4.20 -15.98 -3.21
N LEU A 46 -5.41 -15.66 -2.71
CA LEU A 46 -6.38 -16.68 -2.32
C LEU A 46 -6.88 -17.49 -3.52
N ALA A 47 -7.13 -16.83 -4.66
CA ALA A 47 -7.54 -17.50 -5.89
C ALA A 47 -6.46 -18.47 -6.41
N ASP A 48 -5.20 -18.04 -6.40
CA ASP A 48 -4.07 -18.86 -6.84
C ASP A 48 -3.82 -20.05 -5.90
N PHE A 49 -4.02 -19.87 -4.60
CA PHE A 49 -4.00 -20.96 -3.63
C PHE A 49 -5.09 -22.00 -3.91
N ARG A 50 -6.33 -21.54 -4.10
CA ARG A 50 -7.46 -22.43 -4.43
C ARG A 50 -7.28 -23.14 -5.77
N ALA A 51 -6.63 -22.50 -6.73
CA ALA A 51 -6.28 -23.09 -8.02
C ALA A 51 -5.10 -24.07 -7.95
N GLY A 52 -4.48 -24.26 -6.77
CA GLY A 52 -3.35 -25.18 -6.60
C GLY A 52 -2.06 -24.72 -7.28
N LYS A 53 -1.92 -23.41 -7.57
CA LYS A 53 -0.72 -22.88 -8.23
C LYS A 53 0.51 -22.85 -7.31
N PHE A 54 0.30 -22.88 -6.00
CA PHE A 54 1.40 -22.87 -5.02
C PHE A 54 1.84 -24.28 -4.64
N ARG A 55 3.15 -24.44 -4.47
CA ARG A 55 3.72 -25.69 -3.97
C ARG A 55 3.39 -25.84 -2.48
N PRO A 56 3.00 -27.03 -2.01
CA PRO A 56 2.81 -27.27 -0.59
C PRO A 56 4.15 -27.10 0.14
N GLN A 57 4.16 -26.23 1.15
CA GLN A 57 5.30 -25.99 2.03
C GLN A 57 4.83 -25.90 3.48
N SER A 58 5.67 -26.33 4.42
CA SER A 58 5.35 -26.17 5.83
C SER A 58 5.51 -24.72 6.25
N ALA A 59 4.59 -24.23 7.09
CA ALA A 59 4.67 -22.86 7.62
C ALA A 59 6.02 -22.60 8.32
N ARG A 60 6.56 -23.61 9.03
CA ARG A 60 7.88 -23.51 9.68
C ARG A 60 9.00 -23.22 8.69
N TYR A 61 9.00 -23.89 7.54
CA TYR A 61 10.01 -23.69 6.51
C TYR A 61 9.92 -22.28 5.92
N VAL A 62 8.71 -21.85 5.54
CA VAL A 62 8.47 -20.52 4.95
C VAL A 62 8.83 -19.39 5.93
N ILE A 63 8.45 -19.53 7.21
CA ILE A 63 8.80 -18.54 8.25
C ILE A 63 10.32 -18.48 8.46
N THR A 64 11.01 -19.62 8.46
CA THR A 64 12.47 -19.66 8.62
C THR A 64 13.17 -18.96 7.45
N GLU A 65 12.73 -19.24 6.22
CA GLU A 65 13.26 -18.60 5.01
C GLU A 65 13.03 -17.08 5.02
N LEU A 66 11.82 -16.64 5.40
CA LEU A 66 11.49 -15.23 5.50
C LEU A 66 12.39 -14.48 6.51
N CYS A 67 12.58 -15.04 7.71
CA CYS A 67 13.45 -14.44 8.72
C CYS A 67 14.89 -14.31 8.22
N GLN A 68 15.43 -15.36 7.57
CA GLN A 68 16.79 -15.34 7.02
C GLN A 68 16.97 -14.28 5.92
N CYS A 69 15.96 -14.06 5.09
CA CYS A 69 15.99 -13.01 4.06
C CYS A 69 15.98 -11.61 4.68
N LEU A 70 15.19 -11.39 5.73
CA LEU A 70 15.12 -10.09 6.42
C LEU A 70 16.42 -9.76 7.16
N ASP A 71 17.10 -10.77 7.71
CA ASP A 71 18.40 -10.59 8.37
C ASP A 71 19.51 -10.24 7.37
N LYS A 72 19.51 -10.88 6.18
CA LYS A 72 20.45 -10.56 5.09
C LYS A 72 20.24 -9.18 4.49
N SER A 73 19.01 -8.66 4.51
CA SER A 73 18.70 -7.31 4.01
C SER A 73 19.17 -6.20 4.97
N LYS A 74 19.53 -6.53 6.20
CA LYS A 74 20.00 -5.58 7.23
C LYS A 74 21.53 -5.56 7.39
N ALA A 75 22.24 -6.49 6.76
CA ALA A 75 23.70 -6.61 6.77
C ALA A 75 24.29 -5.94 5.52
#